data_AF-A0ABD4SQM1-F1
#
_entry.id   AF-A0ABD4SQM1-F1
#
_cell.length_a   1.000
_cell.length_b   1.000
_cell.length_c   1.000
_cell.angle_alpha   90.00
_cell.angle_beta   90.00
_cell.angle_gamma   90.00
#
_symmetry.space_group_name_H-M   'P 1'
#
loop_
_entity.id
_entity.type
_entity.pdbx_description
1 polymer ?
#
loop_
_entity_poly.entity_id
_entity_poly.type
_entity_poly.pdbx_seq_one_letter_code
_entity_poly.pdbx_strand_id
1 'polypeptide(L)'
;MWDARKLRTPAETDFGDIAVIVRLITWAGETIEGVGLLEAKRRDARKNTFSAAKLSQLKHIASKAPSAHLMLYDYENVSSCMDNWSIQFEDHYYRRRYGLVQPYTHCTCLPVGIAIQQGKFTTDLHKFGVPLSYQLVGRYFRGFDLELDPKTVAAAKGNALKHGGARTLLLVGVSTGTAEPELPEVNGNLYGSTDDT
;
A
#
# COMPACT_ATOMS: atom_id res chain seq x y z
N MET A 1 5.45 -14.05 -7.09
CA MET A 1 6.02 -14.58 -5.83
C MET A 1 5.99 -13.48 -4.77
N TRP A 2 5.84 -13.81 -3.48
CA TRP A 2 5.87 -12.80 -2.42
C TRP A 2 6.52 -13.35 -1.13
N ASP A 3 7.04 -12.45 -0.30
CA ASP A 3 7.60 -12.69 1.05
C ASP A 3 7.25 -11.49 1.95
N ALA A 4 7.15 -11.70 3.27
CA ALA A 4 6.86 -10.64 4.24
C ALA A 4 7.88 -10.63 5.38
N ARG A 5 8.43 -9.45 5.66
CA ARG A 5 9.47 -9.28 6.69
C ARG A 5 9.17 -8.13 7.63
N LYS A 6 9.73 -8.22 8.83
CA LYS A 6 9.49 -7.25 9.91
C LYS A 6 10.81 -6.71 10.45
N LEU A 7 10.85 -5.41 10.69
CA LEU A 7 12.02 -4.73 11.25
C LEU A 7 12.31 -5.24 12.68
N ARG A 8 13.56 -5.60 12.96
CA ARG A 8 14.01 -6.15 14.26
C ARG A 8 14.33 -5.08 15.31
N THR A 9 14.70 -3.88 14.90
CA THR A 9 15.13 -2.77 15.78
C THR A 9 14.04 -1.67 15.80
N PRO A 10 14.12 -0.64 16.67
CA PRO A 10 12.95 0.14 17.05
C PRO A 10 12.28 0.85 15.88
N ALA A 11 10.98 1.09 16.04
CA ALA A 11 10.10 1.57 14.99
C ALA A 11 10.52 2.95 14.48
N GLU A 12 10.53 3.06 13.17
CA GLU A 12 10.67 4.30 12.46
C GLU A 12 9.45 4.51 11.57
N THR A 13 9.10 5.77 11.35
CA THR A 13 7.83 6.17 10.75
C THR A 13 8.02 7.04 9.51
N ASP A 14 9.23 7.10 8.94
CA ASP A 14 9.53 7.96 7.79
C ASP A 14 8.75 7.58 6.52
N PHE A 15 8.53 6.28 6.33
CA PHE A 15 7.88 5.71 5.14
C PHE A 15 6.56 5.00 5.47
N GLY A 16 6.01 5.24 6.66
CA GLY A 16 4.77 4.63 7.14
C GLY A 16 4.93 3.23 7.71
N ASP A 17 3.80 2.54 7.85
CA ASP A 17 3.71 1.26 8.54
C ASP A 17 4.14 0.06 7.66
N ILE A 18 3.89 0.13 6.35
CA ILE A 18 4.14 -0.97 5.40
C ILE A 18 4.79 -0.42 4.13
N ALA A 19 5.88 -1.04 3.69
CA ALA A 19 6.47 -0.86 2.37
C ALA A 19 6.28 -2.10 1.50
N VAL A 20 5.65 -1.92 0.35
CA VAL A 20 5.46 -2.94 -0.68
C VAL A 20 6.54 -2.76 -1.74
N ILE A 21 7.61 -3.54 -1.66
CA ILE A 21 8.72 -3.47 -2.60
C ILE A 21 8.38 -4.39 -3.77
N VAL A 22 8.25 -3.82 -4.96
CA VAL A 22 7.88 -4.52 -6.18
C VAL A 22 9.08 -4.58 -7.10
N ARG A 23 9.48 -5.79 -7.47
CA ARG A 23 10.39 -6.07 -8.59
C ARG A 23 9.55 -6.62 -9.74
N LEU A 24 9.39 -5.81 -10.79
CA LEU A 24 8.63 -6.13 -11.99
C LEU A 24 9.58 -6.44 -13.14
N ILE A 25 9.49 -7.65 -13.69
CA ILE A 25 10.12 -8.05 -14.95
C ILE A 25 9.05 -7.96 -16.05
N THR A 26 9.27 -7.09 -17.03
CA THR A 26 8.34 -6.90 -18.14
C THR A 26 8.42 -8.06 -19.13
N TRP A 27 7.42 -8.17 -19.99
CA TRP A 27 7.44 -9.11 -21.12
C TRP A 27 8.57 -8.82 -22.13
N ALA A 28 9.10 -7.59 -22.15
CA ALA A 28 10.23 -7.19 -22.99
C ALA A 28 11.60 -7.36 -22.28
N GLY A 29 11.61 -7.82 -21.03
CA GLY A 29 12.82 -8.15 -20.28
C GLY A 29 13.41 -6.98 -19.47
N GLU A 30 12.77 -5.81 -19.45
CA GLU A 30 13.17 -4.73 -18.55
C GLU A 30 12.81 -5.08 -17.10
N THR A 31 13.62 -4.60 -16.16
CA THR A 31 13.35 -4.71 -14.73
C THR A 31 13.08 -3.35 -14.14
N ILE A 32 11.97 -3.22 -13.42
CA ILE A 32 11.61 -2.04 -12.64
C ILE A 32 11.54 -2.45 -11.18
N GLU A 33 12.25 -1.74 -10.30
CA GLU A 33 12.10 -1.88 -8.86
C GLU A 33 11.55 -0.57 -8.28
N GLY A 34 10.49 -0.68 -7.48
CA GLY A 34 9.86 0.47 -6.84
C GLY A 34 9.20 0.08 -5.53
N VAL A 35 8.81 1.09 -4.75
CA VAL A 35 8.18 0.88 -3.45
C VAL A 35 6.85 1.61 -3.31
N GLY A 36 5.78 0.86 -3.01
CA GLY A 36 4.50 1.40 -2.58
C GLY A 36 4.48 1.55 -1.06
N LEU A 37 4.10 2.71 -0.54
CA LEU A 37 4.18 3.01 0.90
C LEU A 37 2.80 3.24 1.49
N LEU A 38 2.53 2.59 2.62
CA LEU A 38 1.23 2.58 3.28
C LEU A 38 1.35 2.99 4.75
N GLU A 39 0.62 4.03 5.14
CA GLU A 39 0.36 4.39 6.53
C GLU A 39 -0.96 3.74 6.97
N ALA A 40 -0.93 2.75 7.86
CA ALA A 40 -2.07 1.93 8.22
C ALA A 40 -2.77 2.44 9.48
N LYS A 41 -4.09 2.68 9.42
CA LYS A 41 -4.87 3.21 10.54
C LYS A 41 -6.20 2.48 10.71
N ARG A 42 -6.44 2.03 11.94
CA ARG A 42 -7.67 1.36 12.35
C ARG A 42 -8.76 2.38 12.62
N ARG A 43 -10.00 2.04 12.25
CA ARG A 43 -11.17 2.76 12.74
C ARG A 43 -11.28 2.63 14.27
N ASP A 44 -11.62 3.73 14.93
CA ASP A 44 -11.89 3.73 16.36
C ASP A 44 -13.13 2.89 16.67
N ALA A 45 -13.09 2.08 17.73
CA ALA A 45 -14.18 1.19 18.08
C ALA A 45 -15.51 1.97 18.25
N ARG A 46 -16.55 1.57 17.50
CA ARG A 46 -17.90 2.15 17.53
C ARG A 46 -17.96 3.65 17.18
N LYS A 47 -16.95 4.20 16.51
CA LYS A 47 -16.90 5.60 16.06
C LYS A 47 -16.65 5.66 14.57
N ASN A 48 -16.91 6.78 13.91
CA ASN A 48 -16.61 6.99 12.50
C ASN A 48 -15.24 7.66 12.27
N THR A 49 -14.33 7.59 13.25
CA THR A 49 -13.05 8.31 13.26
C THR A 49 -11.86 7.36 13.17
N PHE A 50 -10.74 7.89 12.70
CA PHE A 50 -9.43 7.23 12.70
C PHE A 50 -8.47 8.06 13.56
N SER A 51 -8.66 8.07 14.89
CA SER A 51 -7.92 8.96 15.81
C SER A 51 -6.39 8.78 15.80
N ALA A 52 -5.91 7.59 15.40
CA ALA A 52 -4.50 7.30 15.22
C ALA A 52 -3.88 7.99 13.99
N ALA A 53 -4.68 8.43 13.01
CA ALA A 53 -4.19 9.20 11.88
C ALA A 53 -3.83 10.61 12.33
N LYS A 54 -2.56 11.00 12.16
CA LYS A 54 -2.03 12.32 12.56
C LYS A 54 -1.61 13.10 11.33
N LEU A 55 -2.10 14.34 11.21
CA LEU A 55 -1.78 15.22 10.09
C LEU A 55 -0.26 15.49 9.99
N SER A 56 0.42 15.66 11.12
CA SER A 56 1.88 15.83 11.15
C SER A 56 2.62 14.63 10.55
N GLN A 57 2.21 13.42 10.92
CA GLN A 57 2.78 12.17 10.40
C GLN A 57 2.55 12.04 8.89
N LEU A 58 1.34 12.33 8.40
CA LEU A 58 1.06 12.28 6.97
C LEU A 58 1.86 13.31 6.16
N LYS A 59 2.00 14.54 6.69
CA LYS A 59 2.84 15.58 6.06
C LYS A 59 4.32 15.17 6.03
N HIS A 60 4.79 14.54 7.09
CA HIS A 60 6.16 14.02 7.18
C HIS A 60 6.40 12.95 6.12
N ILE A 61 5.55 11.92 6.05
CA ILE A 61 5.61 10.87 5.02
C ILE A 61 5.56 11.49 3.62
N ALA A 62 4.59 12.37 3.35
CA ALA A 62 4.40 12.98 2.03
C ALA A 62 5.60 13.81 1.56
N SER A 63 6.42 14.33 2.49
CA SER A 63 7.64 15.08 2.12
C SER A 63 8.78 14.17 1.65
N LYS A 64 8.75 12.88 1.99
CA LYS A 64 9.74 11.86 1.63
C LYS A 64 9.25 10.93 0.52
N ALA A 65 7.94 10.65 0.52
CA ALA A 65 7.27 9.74 -0.39
C ALA A 65 5.92 10.34 -0.84
N PRO A 66 5.93 11.23 -1.86
CA PRO A 66 4.72 11.87 -2.37
C PRO A 66 3.64 10.87 -2.86
N SER A 67 4.04 9.68 -3.29
CA SER A 67 3.17 8.60 -3.78
C SER A 67 2.61 7.71 -2.66
N ALA A 68 2.93 8.00 -1.39
CA ALA A 68 2.43 7.23 -0.27
C ALA A 68 0.90 7.27 -0.16
N HIS A 69 0.34 6.22 0.43
CA HIS A 69 -1.09 6.04 0.62
C HIS A 69 -1.43 5.88 2.10
N LEU A 70 -2.55 6.47 2.52
CA LEU A 70 -3.19 6.18 3.80
C LEU A 70 -4.07 4.94 3.61
N MET A 71 -3.84 3.91 4.42
CA MET A 71 -4.62 2.68 4.46
C MET A 71 -5.54 2.69 5.67
N LEU A 72 -6.85 2.74 5.43
CA LEU A 72 -7.89 2.75 6.45
C LEU A 72 -8.53 1.37 6.51
N TYR A 73 -8.38 0.66 7.64
CA TYR A 73 -9.05 -0.61 7.85
C TYR A 73 -10.21 -0.47 8.83
N ASP A 74 -11.36 -0.95 8.39
CA ASP A 74 -12.68 -0.76 8.98
C ASP A 74 -13.32 -2.12 9.24
N TYR A 75 -13.88 -2.28 10.44
CA TYR A 75 -14.58 -3.50 10.83
C TYR A 75 -15.99 -3.59 10.22
N GLU A 76 -16.53 -2.50 9.67
CA GLU A 76 -17.76 -2.47 8.87
C GLU A 76 -17.47 -2.64 7.37
N ASN A 77 -18.51 -3.00 6.62
CA ASN A 77 -18.44 -3.09 5.16
C ASN A 77 -18.33 -1.68 4.56
N VAL A 78 -17.29 -1.45 3.75
CA VAL A 78 -17.10 -0.19 3.02
C VAL A 78 -17.39 -0.40 1.54
N SER A 79 -18.43 0.26 1.03
CA SER A 79 -18.80 0.24 -0.40
C SER A 79 -18.68 1.60 -1.09
N SER A 80 -18.44 2.69 -0.34
CA SER A 80 -18.35 4.05 -0.87
C SER A 80 -17.13 4.33 -1.75
N CYS A 81 -16.14 3.43 -1.78
CA CYS A 81 -14.96 3.51 -2.63
C CYS A 81 -15.08 2.69 -3.92
N MET A 82 -16.18 1.96 -4.12
CA MET A 82 -16.30 1.00 -5.23
C MET A 82 -16.43 1.65 -6.59
N ASP A 83 -16.92 2.89 -6.66
CA ASP A 83 -17.03 3.63 -7.94
C ASP A 83 -15.64 4.05 -8.47
N ASN A 84 -14.63 4.13 -7.60
CA ASN A 84 -13.25 4.43 -7.99
C ASN A 84 -12.51 3.21 -8.57
N TRP A 85 -13.13 2.03 -8.48
CA TRP A 85 -12.64 0.81 -9.12
C TRP A 85 -13.21 0.74 -10.54
N SER A 86 -12.41 1.11 -11.55
CA SER A 86 -12.84 0.93 -12.94
C SER A 86 -12.80 -0.55 -13.31
N ILE A 87 -13.98 -1.18 -13.35
CA ILE A 87 -14.11 -2.47 -14.03
C ILE A 87 -14.14 -2.15 -15.53
N GLN A 88 -12.99 -2.26 -16.21
CA GLN A 88 -12.88 -2.06 -17.66
C GLN A 88 -13.55 -3.18 -18.50
N PHE A 89 -14.36 -4.03 -17.89
CA PHE A 89 -15.17 -5.00 -18.60
C PHE A 89 -16.62 -4.53 -18.54
N GLU A 90 -17.21 -4.33 -19.72
CA GLU A 90 -18.60 -3.92 -19.93
C GLU A 90 -19.53 -4.24 -18.77
N ASP A 91 -20.16 -3.17 -18.27
CA ASP A 91 -21.36 -2.96 -17.45
C ASP A 91 -22.42 -4.08 -17.22
N HIS A 92 -22.23 -5.34 -17.61
CA HIS A 92 -23.35 -6.28 -17.80
C HIS A 92 -23.25 -7.63 -17.09
N TYR A 93 -22.08 -8.12 -16.65
CA TYR A 93 -22.00 -9.48 -16.10
C TYR A 93 -22.23 -9.59 -14.59
N TYR A 94 -21.72 -8.65 -13.77
CA TYR A 94 -21.93 -8.72 -12.32
C TYR A 94 -23.38 -8.39 -11.91
N ARG A 95 -23.99 -7.38 -12.54
CA ARG A 95 -25.39 -7.00 -12.25
C ARG A 95 -26.42 -8.06 -12.66
N ARG A 96 -26.17 -8.86 -13.71
CA ARG A 96 -27.15 -9.83 -14.21
C ARG A 96 -27.05 -11.23 -13.59
N ARG A 97 -25.90 -11.64 -13.04
CA ARG A 97 -25.68 -13.05 -12.66
C ARG A 97 -25.63 -13.34 -11.16
N TYR A 98 -25.37 -12.34 -10.31
CA TYR A 98 -25.11 -12.56 -8.86
C TYR A 98 -26.07 -11.87 -7.89
N GLY A 99 -27.16 -11.27 -8.38
CA GLY A 99 -28.02 -10.46 -7.53
C GLY A 99 -27.32 -9.20 -7.04
N LEU A 100 -28.09 -8.27 -6.49
CA LEU A 100 -27.74 -6.89 -6.14
C LEU A 100 -26.75 -6.76 -4.95
N VAL A 101 -25.73 -7.62 -4.83
CA VAL A 101 -24.73 -7.48 -3.78
C VAL A 101 -23.69 -6.47 -4.22
N GLN A 102 -23.79 -5.26 -3.68
CA GLN A 102 -22.77 -4.24 -3.87
C GLN A 102 -21.45 -4.78 -3.29
N PRO A 103 -20.35 -4.78 -4.06
CA PRO A 103 -19.06 -5.17 -3.52
C PRO A 103 -18.69 -4.29 -2.33
N TYR A 104 -17.97 -4.86 -1.37
CA TYR A 104 -17.48 -4.14 -0.21
C TYR A 104 -16.03 -4.54 0.07
N THR A 105 -15.33 -3.67 0.79
CA THR A 105 -14.01 -3.93 1.35
C THR A 105 -14.02 -3.61 2.84
N HIS A 106 -13.05 -4.17 3.57
CA HIS A 106 -12.73 -3.75 4.94
C HIS A 106 -11.47 -2.89 4.99
N CYS A 107 -10.84 -2.64 3.84
CA CYS A 107 -9.61 -1.88 3.76
C CYS A 107 -9.61 -0.99 2.53
N THR A 108 -9.50 0.31 2.76
CA THR A 108 -9.47 1.34 1.71
C THR A 108 -8.13 2.07 1.72
N CYS A 109 -7.55 2.27 0.54
CA CYS A 109 -6.31 3.01 0.33
C CYS A 109 -6.60 4.30 -0.43
N LEU A 110 -6.12 5.43 0.08
CA LEU A 110 -6.22 6.73 -0.60
C LEU A 110 -4.86 7.45 -0.58
N PRO A 111 -4.53 8.29 -1.56
CA PRO A 111 -3.30 9.07 -1.54
C PRO A 111 -3.20 9.94 -0.29
N VAL A 112 -2.02 9.98 0.36
CA VAL A 112 -1.82 10.79 1.58
C VAL A 112 -2.08 12.28 1.32
N GLY A 113 -1.80 12.77 0.12
CA GLY A 113 -2.08 14.14 -0.28
C GLY A 113 -3.55 14.53 -0.15
N ILE A 114 -4.47 13.63 -0.51
CA ILE A 114 -5.91 13.85 -0.34
C ILE A 114 -6.26 13.91 1.14
N ALA A 115 -5.77 12.97 1.94
CA ALA A 115 -6.02 12.94 3.39
C ALA A 115 -5.52 14.21 4.10
N ILE A 116 -4.35 14.73 3.69
CA ILE A 116 -3.78 15.99 4.17
C ILE A 116 -4.71 17.17 3.85
N GLN A 117 -5.21 17.25 2.61
CA GLN A 117 -6.12 18.33 2.21
C GLN A 117 -7.47 18.29 2.93
N GLN A 118 -8.02 17.09 3.15
CA GLN A 118 -9.28 16.95 3.89
C GLN A 118 -9.13 17.34 5.37
N GLY A 119 -7.99 17.02 5.99
CA GLY A 119 -7.68 17.39 7.38
C GLY A 119 -8.58 16.76 8.44
N LYS A 120 -9.55 15.93 8.03
CA LYS A 120 -10.50 15.22 8.89
C LYS A 120 -10.38 13.72 8.61
N PHE A 121 -10.03 12.95 9.64
CA PHE A 121 -9.82 11.51 9.54
C PHE A 121 -11.07 10.75 9.99
N THR A 122 -12.07 10.72 9.12
CA THR A 122 -13.35 10.01 9.32
C THR A 122 -13.61 9.00 8.21
N THR A 123 -14.65 8.20 8.35
CA THR A 123 -15.16 7.29 7.30
C THR A 123 -15.51 8.00 5.99
N ASP A 124 -15.67 9.34 6.00
CA ASP A 124 -15.88 10.12 4.78
C ASP A 124 -14.69 10.07 3.82
N LEU A 125 -13.50 9.72 4.32
CA LEU A 125 -12.31 9.56 3.48
C LEU A 125 -12.41 8.36 2.52
N HIS A 126 -13.27 7.38 2.82
CA HIS A 126 -13.40 6.19 1.98
C HIS A 126 -13.71 6.51 0.53
N LYS A 127 -14.52 7.55 0.25
CA LYS A 127 -14.91 7.95 -1.11
C LYS A 127 -13.75 8.39 -2.01
N PHE A 128 -12.59 8.69 -1.43
CA PHE A 128 -11.39 9.09 -2.17
C PHE A 128 -10.42 7.95 -2.42
N GLY A 129 -10.71 6.77 -1.87
CA GLY A 129 -9.82 5.62 -1.96
C GLY A 129 -10.32 4.54 -2.90
N VAL A 130 -9.57 3.45 -2.89
CA VAL A 130 -9.87 2.18 -3.56
C VAL A 130 -9.67 1.03 -2.60
N PRO A 131 -10.23 -0.17 -2.84
CA PRO A 131 -9.91 -1.35 -2.04
C PRO A 131 -8.40 -1.64 -2.01
N LEU A 132 -7.85 -2.05 -0.86
CA LEU A 132 -6.43 -2.41 -0.74
C LEU A 132 -6.01 -3.46 -1.78
N SER A 133 -6.85 -4.45 -2.06
CA SER A 133 -6.60 -5.46 -3.08
C SER A 133 -6.38 -4.85 -4.47
N TYR A 134 -7.14 -3.81 -4.82
CA TYR A 134 -6.97 -3.07 -6.06
C TYR A 134 -5.71 -2.20 -6.04
N GLN A 135 -5.39 -1.54 -4.92
CA GLN A 135 -4.13 -0.80 -4.78
C GLN A 135 -2.91 -1.71 -4.97
N LEU A 136 -2.94 -2.91 -4.39
CA LEU A 136 -1.85 -3.88 -4.52
C LEU A 136 -1.76 -4.43 -5.96
N VAL A 137 -2.81 -5.12 -6.41
CA VAL A 137 -2.75 -5.91 -7.65
C VAL A 137 -3.02 -5.06 -8.88
N GLY A 138 -3.96 -4.13 -8.80
CA GLY A 138 -4.33 -3.24 -9.90
C GLY A 138 -3.31 -2.15 -10.15
N ARG A 139 -2.56 -1.72 -9.12
CA ARG A 139 -1.68 -0.55 -9.20
C ARG A 139 -0.22 -0.91 -8.90
N TYR A 140 0.15 -1.21 -7.65
CA TYR A 140 1.55 -1.44 -7.27
C TYR A 140 2.22 -2.55 -8.08
N PHE A 141 1.58 -3.71 -8.23
CA PHE A 141 2.16 -4.86 -8.94
C PHE A 141 2.32 -4.62 -10.45
N ARG A 142 1.71 -3.55 -10.96
CA ARG A 142 1.81 -3.10 -12.34
C ARG A 142 2.72 -1.88 -12.51
N GLY A 143 3.43 -1.46 -11.46
CA GLY A 143 4.34 -0.33 -11.50
C GLY A 143 3.70 1.04 -11.25
N PHE A 144 2.39 1.10 -10.99
CA PHE A 144 1.70 2.37 -10.69
C PHE A 144 1.86 2.73 -9.21
N ASP A 145 1.88 4.03 -8.91
CA ASP A 145 1.96 4.62 -7.55
C ASP A 145 3.17 4.18 -6.72
N LEU A 146 4.23 3.71 -7.38
CA LEU A 146 5.48 3.37 -6.72
C LEU A 146 6.38 4.60 -6.65
N GLU A 147 7.08 4.75 -5.53
CA GLU A 147 8.31 5.55 -5.50
C GLU A 147 9.40 4.81 -6.28
N LEU A 148 9.98 5.48 -7.28
CA LEU A 148 11.01 4.95 -8.17
C LEU A 148 12.38 5.61 -7.96
N ASP A 149 12.45 6.65 -7.12
CA ASP A 149 13.73 7.29 -6.82
C ASP A 149 14.64 6.28 -6.09
N PRO A 150 15.86 6.00 -6.61
CA PRO A 150 16.75 5.00 -6.02
C PRO A 150 17.11 5.26 -4.57
N LYS A 151 17.16 6.53 -4.13
CA LYS A 151 17.45 6.86 -2.72
C LYS A 151 16.26 6.53 -1.85
N THR A 152 15.04 6.83 -2.29
CA THR A 152 13.80 6.48 -1.58
C THR A 152 13.63 4.96 -1.49
N VAL A 153 13.85 4.22 -2.59
CA VAL A 153 13.79 2.74 -2.59
C VAL A 153 14.84 2.15 -1.64
N ALA A 154 16.09 2.62 -1.71
CA ALA A 154 17.15 2.17 -0.81
C ALA A 154 16.87 2.51 0.66
N ALA A 155 16.32 3.70 0.94
CA ALA A 155 15.93 4.10 2.28
C ALA A 155 14.83 3.16 2.82
N ALA A 156 13.73 2.98 2.08
CA ALA A 156 12.63 2.10 2.48
C ALA A 156 13.09 0.64 2.72
N LYS A 157 14.08 0.15 1.95
CA LYS A 157 14.75 -1.16 2.14
C LYS A 157 15.64 -1.25 3.39
N GLY A 158 15.83 -0.16 4.14
CA GLY A 158 16.68 -0.08 5.32
C GLY A 158 18.18 0.09 5.02
N ASN A 159 18.55 0.47 3.80
CA ASN A 159 19.96 0.63 3.39
C ASN A 159 20.56 2.00 3.76
N ALA A 160 19.79 2.93 4.35
CA ALA A 160 20.24 4.30 4.64
C ALA A 160 21.08 4.45 5.94
N LEU A 161 21.63 3.37 6.51
CA LEU A 161 22.62 3.32 7.62
C LEU A 161 22.27 4.01 8.95
N LYS A 162 21.22 4.81 9.01
CA LYS A 162 20.65 5.41 10.21
C LYS A 162 19.16 5.23 10.10
N HIS A 163 18.61 4.20 10.75
CA HIS A 163 17.19 4.02 11.04
C HIS A 163 16.31 4.67 9.96
N GLY A 164 16.15 3.98 8.81
CA GLY A 164 15.50 4.52 7.59
C GLY A 164 14.30 3.77 6.94
N GLY A 165 13.69 2.72 7.52
CA GLY A 165 12.77 1.79 6.84
C GLY A 165 11.35 1.68 7.39
N ALA A 166 10.42 1.18 6.57
CA ALA A 166 9.06 0.86 7.03
C ALA A 166 9.07 -0.33 8.00
N ARG A 167 8.14 -0.34 8.94
CA ARG A 167 8.06 -1.40 9.97
C ARG A 167 7.89 -2.80 9.38
N THR A 168 7.08 -2.90 8.34
CA THR A 168 6.78 -4.15 7.64
C THR A 168 7.16 -4.01 6.18
N LEU A 169 7.85 -5.01 5.63
CA LEU A 169 8.11 -5.12 4.21
C LEU A 169 7.25 -6.23 3.62
N LEU A 170 6.60 -5.94 2.50
CA LEU A 170 6.02 -6.92 1.60
C LEU A 170 6.87 -6.93 0.33
N LEU A 171 7.62 -8.00 0.12
CA LEU A 171 8.47 -8.20 -1.04
C LEU A 171 7.66 -8.90 -2.12
N VAL A 172 7.63 -8.34 -3.33
CA VAL A 172 6.81 -8.87 -4.42
C VAL A 172 7.62 -8.96 -5.70
N GLY A 173 7.74 -10.17 -6.22
CA GLY A 173 8.26 -10.44 -7.55
C GLY A 173 7.11 -10.66 -8.53
N VAL A 174 7.08 -9.85 -9.59
CA VAL A 174 6.09 -9.92 -10.68
C VAL A 174 6.82 -10.11 -12.00
N SER A 175 6.34 -11.03 -12.84
CA SER A 175 6.75 -11.16 -14.23
C SER A 175 5.52 -11.10 -15.13
N THR A 176 5.60 -10.36 -16.23
CA THR A 176 4.52 -10.26 -17.23
C THR A 176 4.82 -11.01 -18.52
N GLY A 177 6.01 -11.62 -18.63
CA GLY A 177 6.44 -12.46 -19.74
C GLY A 177 6.68 -13.90 -19.32
N THR A 178 7.67 -14.53 -19.93
CA THR A 178 8.07 -15.93 -19.65
C THR A 178 9.17 -16.05 -18.59
N ALA A 179 9.74 -14.93 -18.14
CA ALA A 179 10.74 -14.94 -17.08
C ALA A 179 10.10 -15.34 -15.74
N GLU A 180 10.85 -16.05 -14.90
CA GLU A 180 10.42 -16.31 -13.53
C GLU A 180 10.47 -15.01 -12.71
N PRO A 181 9.46 -14.72 -11.87
CA PRO A 181 9.50 -13.57 -10.99
C PRO A 181 10.61 -13.71 -9.95
N GLU A 182 11.31 -12.62 -9.67
CA GLU A 182 12.36 -12.56 -8.64
C GLU A 182 11.92 -11.67 -7.48
N LEU A 183 12.24 -12.06 -6.24
CA LEU A 183 12.01 -11.19 -5.09
C LEU A 183 13.05 -10.06 -5.03
N PRO A 184 12.67 -8.86 -4.60
CA PRO A 184 13.64 -7.80 -4.32
C PRO A 184 14.54 -8.16 -3.13
N GLU A 185 15.82 -7.82 -3.22
CA GLU A 185 16.78 -8.03 -2.14
C GLU A 185 16.60 -7.00 -1.02
N VAL A 186 16.69 -7.45 0.24
CA VAL A 186 16.60 -6.60 1.44
C VAL A 186 17.63 -7.01 2.48
N ASN A 187 17.94 -6.11 3.41
CA ASN A 187 18.89 -6.36 4.46
C ASN A 187 18.33 -7.35 5.50
N GLY A 188 18.66 -8.63 5.37
CA GLY A 188 18.22 -9.71 6.27
C GLY A 188 18.74 -9.63 7.71
N ASN A 189 19.74 -8.79 7.99
CA ASN A 189 20.17 -8.53 9.37
C ASN A 189 19.18 -7.60 10.08
N LEU A 190 18.57 -6.67 9.34
CA LEU A 190 17.58 -5.71 9.84
C LEU A 190 16.15 -6.27 9.81
N TYR A 191 15.82 -7.04 8.78
CA TYR A 191 14.48 -7.58 8.55
C TYR A 191 14.43 -9.10 8.73
N GLY A 192 13.73 -9.56 9.77
CA GLY A 192 13.49 -10.97 10.05
C GLY A 192 12.21 -11.50 9.39
N SER A 193 12.05 -12.83 9.36
CA SER A 193 10.80 -13.46 8.96
C SER A 193 9.67 -13.03 9.91
N THR A 194 8.44 -12.99 9.39
CA THR A 194 7.26 -12.73 10.21
C THR A 194 6.92 -13.89 11.16
N ASP A 195 7.43 -15.09 10.89
CA ASP A 195 7.22 -16.30 11.71
C ASP A 195 8.16 -16.38 12.93
N ASP A 196 9.20 -15.53 13.00
CA ASP A 196 10.21 -15.55 14.07
C ASP A 196 9.83 -14.66 15.28
N THR A 197 8.63 -14.06 15.30
CA THR A 197 8.16 -13.13 16.37
C THR A 197 6.76 -13.40 16.85
#